data_AF-A0A1H0YPN6-F1
#
_entry.id   AF-A0A1H0YPN6-F1
#
_cell.length_a   1.000
_cell.length_b   1.000
_cell.length_c   1.000
_cell.angle_alpha   90.00
_cell.angle_beta   90.00
_cell.angle_gamma   90.00
#
_symmetry.space_group_name_H-M   'P 1'
#
loop_
_entity.id
_entity.type
_entity.pdbx_description
1 polymer ?
#
loop_
_entity_poly.entity_id
_entity_poly.type
_entity_poly.pdbx_seq_one_letter_code
_entity_poly.pdbx_strand_id
1 'polypeptide(L)'
;MNIKQTMIKALKHTKWVAPQNVDEEKWYEACDKAIKLVEQLKEPDETKMNLKDLERANILVQNVKILEILSKSEIEYLNVKYPNGRHDSVFIKDELKEKIQKVFEDYADELKAELKELGVDYE
;
A
#
# COMPACT_ATOMS: atom_id res chain seq x y z
N MET A 1 -20.19 4.44 12.82
CA MET A 1 -20.63 5.84 13.06
C MET A 1 -19.48 6.74 12.62
N ASN A 2 -19.70 7.62 11.64
CA ASN A 2 -18.65 8.43 11.01
C ASN A 2 -18.10 9.48 12.01
N ILE A 3 -16.79 9.49 12.24
CA ILE A 3 -16.09 10.38 13.20
C ILE A 3 -16.45 11.86 12.95
N LYS A 4 -16.62 12.25 11.68
CA LYS A 4 -17.04 13.59 11.26
C LYS A 4 -18.41 13.96 11.83
N GLN A 5 -19.38 13.04 11.77
CA GLN A 5 -20.73 13.26 12.32
C GLN A 5 -20.70 13.36 13.85
N THR A 6 -19.84 12.59 14.51
CA THR A 6 -19.65 12.66 15.97
C THR A 6 -19.08 14.01 16.39
N MET A 7 -18.07 14.52 15.69
CA MET A 7 -17.48 15.83 15.94
C MET A 7 -18.46 16.98 15.72
N ILE A 8 -19.24 16.94 14.62
CA ILE A 8 -20.28 17.96 14.36
C ILE A 8 -21.35 17.95 15.47
N LYS A 9 -21.79 16.77 15.92
CA LYS A 9 -22.75 16.67 17.03
C LYS A 9 -22.20 17.25 18.33
N ALA A 10 -20.94 16.97 18.65
CA ALA A 10 -20.28 17.53 19.84
C ALA A 10 -20.21 19.05 19.77
N LEU A 11 -19.72 19.62 18.65
CA LEU A 11 -19.63 21.07 18.45
C LEU A 11 -21.00 21.77 18.49
N LYS A 12 -22.03 21.14 17.92
CA LYS A 12 -23.41 21.64 18.04
C LYS A 12 -23.88 21.65 19.48
N HIS A 13 -23.49 20.68 20.30
CA HIS A 13 -23.85 20.66 21.72
C HIS A 13 -23.11 21.74 22.51
N THR A 14 -21.80 21.92 22.31
CA THR A 14 -21.02 22.98 22.95
C THR A 14 -21.46 24.39 22.55
N LYS A 15 -22.03 24.54 21.34
CA LYS A 15 -22.58 25.82 20.89
C LYS A 15 -23.69 26.32 21.82
N TRP A 16 -24.52 25.47 22.42
CA TRP A 16 -25.71 25.89 23.19
C TRP A 16 -25.41 26.67 24.47
N VAL A 17 -24.21 26.55 25.01
CA VAL A 17 -23.83 27.21 26.27
C VAL A 17 -22.46 27.82 26.13
N ALA A 18 -22.39 29.15 26.07
CA ALA A 18 -21.14 29.87 26.13
C ALA A 18 -20.55 29.79 27.56
N PRO A 19 -19.23 29.57 27.71
CA PRO A 19 -18.58 29.64 29.01
C PRO A 19 -18.70 31.04 29.63
N GLN A 20 -18.77 31.11 30.97
CA GLN A 20 -19.01 32.35 31.72
C GLN A 20 -17.99 33.50 31.49
N ASN A 21 -16.85 33.23 30.85
CA ASN A 21 -15.76 34.18 30.62
C ASN A 21 -15.48 34.44 29.13
N VAL A 22 -16.40 34.09 28.24
CA VAL A 22 -16.25 34.27 26.79
C VAL A 22 -17.40 35.11 26.25
N ASP A 23 -17.07 36.01 25.33
CA ASP A 23 -18.06 36.76 24.56
C ASP A 23 -18.96 35.78 23.79
N GLU A 24 -20.26 35.84 24.06
CA GLU A 24 -21.25 34.89 23.56
C GLU A 24 -21.28 34.87 22.02
N GLU A 25 -21.23 36.04 21.40
CA GLU A 25 -21.27 36.20 19.95
C GLU A 25 -20.02 35.60 19.30
N LYS A 26 -18.84 35.88 19.88
CA LYS A 26 -17.58 35.27 19.44
C LYS A 26 -17.54 33.76 19.65
N TRP A 27 -18.17 33.24 20.71
CA TRP A 27 -18.30 31.80 20.96
C TRP A 27 -19.12 31.12 19.88
N TYR A 28 -20.30 31.65 19.58
CA TYR A 28 -21.17 31.11 18.53
C TYR A 28 -20.48 31.14 17.16
N GLU A 29 -19.80 32.23 16.82
CA GLU A 29 -19.07 32.36 15.56
C GLU A 29 -17.90 31.36 15.48
N ALA A 30 -17.16 31.15 16.57
CA ALA A 30 -16.09 30.16 16.64
C ALA A 30 -16.61 28.73 16.47
N CYS A 31 -17.73 28.39 17.10
CA CYS A 31 -18.39 27.09 16.93
C CYS A 31 -18.86 26.87 15.48
N ASP A 32 -19.45 27.89 14.83
CA ASP A 32 -19.89 27.79 13.44
C ASP A 32 -18.72 27.65 12.46
N LYS A 33 -17.62 28.35 12.70
CA LYS A 33 -16.36 28.18 11.94
C LYS A 33 -15.80 26.77 12.11
N ALA A 34 -15.78 26.25 13.34
CA ALA A 34 -15.31 24.90 13.63
C ALA A 34 -16.18 23.82 12.96
N ILE A 35 -17.51 23.98 12.98
CA ILE A 35 -18.43 23.05 12.28
C ILE A 35 -18.17 23.08 10.77
N LYS A 36 -18.05 24.26 10.16
CA LYS A 36 -17.74 24.40 8.72
C LYS A 36 -16.40 23.75 8.36
N LEU A 37 -15.37 23.93 9.20
CA LEU A 37 -14.07 23.30 9.00
C LEU A 37 -14.18 21.77 9.04
N VAL A 38 -14.93 21.22 10.01
CA VAL A 38 -15.17 19.78 10.09
C VAL A 38 -15.98 19.29 8.89
N GLU A 39 -16.98 20.04 8.42
CA GLU A 39 -17.76 19.72 7.21
C GLU A 39 -16.90 19.70 5.94
N GLN A 40 -15.88 20.54 5.86
CA GLN A 40 -14.92 20.60 4.75
C GLN A 40 -13.84 19.50 4.80
N LEU A 41 -13.64 18.85 5.95
CA LEU A 41 -12.75 17.69 6.02
C LEU A 41 -13.31 16.60 5.09
N LYS A 42 -12.46 16.16 4.15
CA LYS A 42 -12.74 14.94 3.39
C LYS A 42 -13.00 13.82 4.38
N GLU A 43 -14.00 12.99 4.11
CA GLU A 43 -14.12 11.75 4.87
C GLU A 43 -12.78 11.01 4.77
N PRO A 44 -12.29 10.41 5.86
CA PRO A 44 -11.11 9.58 5.75
C PRO A 44 -11.43 8.52 4.72
N ASP A 45 -10.74 8.57 3.58
CA ASP A 45 -10.89 7.59 2.51
C ASP A 45 -10.82 6.20 3.16
N GLU A 46 -11.90 5.42 3.02
CA GLU A 46 -12.02 4.08 3.60
C GLU A 46 -11.00 3.09 2.99
N THR A 47 -10.22 3.52 2.00
CA THR A 47 -9.08 2.81 1.41
C THR A 47 -7.84 2.83 2.31
N LYS A 48 -8.00 2.56 3.61
CA LYS A 48 -6.86 2.08 4.41
C LYS A 48 -6.72 0.59 4.17
N MET A 49 -5.86 0.26 3.21
CA MET A 49 -5.32 -1.09 3.03
C MET A 49 -4.98 -1.66 4.41
N ASN A 50 -5.50 -2.84 4.73
CA ASN A 50 -5.27 -3.43 6.04
C ASN A 50 -3.78 -3.83 6.18
N LEU A 51 -3.31 -4.02 7.42
CA LEU A 51 -1.89 -4.29 7.68
C LEU A 51 -1.37 -5.55 6.96
N LYS A 52 -2.23 -6.56 6.78
CA LYS A 52 -1.90 -7.80 6.07
C LYS A 52 -1.71 -7.55 4.57
N ASP A 53 -2.57 -6.73 3.97
CA ASP A 53 -2.49 -6.38 2.56
C ASP A 53 -1.27 -5.47 2.29
N LEU A 54 -0.92 -4.58 3.23
CA LEU A 54 0.32 -3.80 3.20
C LEU A 54 1.58 -4.68 3.26
N GLU A 55 1.61 -5.66 4.16
CA GLU A 55 2.71 -6.63 4.24
C GLU A 55 2.85 -7.43 2.95
N ARG A 56 1.73 -7.91 2.40
CA ARG A 56 1.69 -8.61 1.11
C ARG A 56 2.22 -7.73 -0.02
N ALA A 57 1.73 -6.49 -0.15
CA ALA A 57 2.18 -5.55 -1.16
C ALA A 57 3.68 -5.27 -1.06
N ASN A 58 4.22 -5.11 0.15
CA ASN A 58 5.66 -4.90 0.34
C ASN A 58 6.50 -6.09 -0.14
N ILE A 59 6.05 -7.33 0.15
CA ILE A 59 6.71 -8.55 -0.35
C ILE A 59 6.66 -8.61 -1.87
N LEU A 60 5.50 -8.33 -2.47
CA LEU A 60 5.33 -8.34 -3.92
C LEU A 60 6.24 -7.32 -4.61
N VAL A 61 6.32 -6.09 -4.09
CA VAL A 61 7.23 -5.04 -4.59
C VAL A 61 8.69 -5.50 -4.55
N GLN A 62 9.12 -6.16 -3.46
CA GLN A 62 10.48 -6.68 -3.37
C GLN A 62 10.72 -7.80 -4.39
N ASN A 63 9.76 -8.71 -4.55
CA ASN A 63 9.86 -9.80 -5.51
C ASN A 63 9.94 -9.28 -6.95
N VAL A 64 9.11 -8.31 -7.34
CA VAL A 64 9.16 -7.69 -8.67
C VAL A 64 10.56 -7.11 -8.94
N LYS A 65 11.11 -6.33 -8.01
CA LYS A 65 12.47 -5.77 -8.15
C LYS A 65 13.54 -6.85 -8.35
N ILE A 66 13.45 -7.93 -7.59
CA ILE A 66 14.39 -9.07 -7.73
C ILE A 66 14.25 -9.70 -9.11
N LEU A 67 13.02 -9.99 -9.56
CA LEU A 67 12.76 -10.62 -10.85
C LEU A 67 13.21 -9.74 -12.03
N GLU A 68 12.97 -8.43 -11.97
CA GLU A 68 13.43 -7.47 -13.00
C GLU A 68 14.96 -7.39 -13.10
N ILE A 69 15.67 -7.61 -11.99
CA ILE A 69 17.14 -7.70 -11.99
C ILE A 69 17.56 -9.05 -12.58
N LEU A 70 16.91 -10.14 -12.16
CA LEU A 70 17.23 -11.50 -12.60
C LEU A 70 16.99 -11.70 -14.10
N SER A 71 15.94 -11.09 -14.69
CA SER A 71 15.67 -11.18 -16.12
C SER A 71 16.76 -10.56 -16.99
N LYS A 72 17.47 -9.56 -16.46
CA LYS A 72 18.59 -8.87 -17.15
C LYS A 72 19.96 -9.43 -16.78
N SER A 73 20.01 -10.34 -15.82
CA SER A 73 21.26 -10.90 -15.31
C SER A 73 21.79 -11.98 -16.25
N GLU A 74 23.11 -12.06 -16.39
CA GLU A 74 23.75 -13.17 -17.09
C GLU A 74 23.67 -14.45 -16.26
N ILE A 75 23.22 -15.54 -16.88
CA ILE A 75 23.10 -16.85 -16.23
C ILE A 75 24.29 -17.72 -16.65
N GLU A 76 25.21 -17.98 -15.72
CA GLU A 76 26.39 -18.80 -15.97
C GLU A 76 26.09 -20.31 -15.88
N TYR A 77 25.46 -20.74 -14.78
CA TYR A 77 25.15 -22.14 -14.49
C TYR A 77 23.94 -22.28 -13.56
N LEU A 78 23.34 -23.46 -13.54
CA LEU A 78 22.29 -23.83 -12.60
C LEU A 78 22.86 -24.68 -11.47
N ASN A 79 22.64 -24.28 -10.23
CA ASN A 79 22.99 -25.10 -9.07
C ASN A 79 21.81 -26.00 -8.69
N VAL A 80 22.03 -27.31 -8.65
CA VAL A 80 21.00 -28.32 -8.38
C VAL A 80 21.33 -29.07 -7.11
N LYS A 81 20.40 -29.04 -6.15
CA LYS A 81 20.46 -29.87 -4.94
C LYS A 81 19.63 -31.12 -5.13
N TYR A 82 20.26 -32.28 -5.08
CA TYR A 82 19.61 -33.59 -5.18
C TYR A 82 18.96 -33.98 -3.84
N PRO A 83 17.97 -34.90 -3.83
CA PRO A 83 17.32 -35.37 -2.60
C PRO A 83 18.29 -36.00 -1.59
N ASN A 84 19.40 -36.57 -2.07
CA ASN A 84 20.45 -37.14 -1.24
C ASN A 84 21.42 -36.09 -0.65
N GLY A 85 21.13 -34.79 -0.85
CA GLY A 85 21.95 -33.68 -0.34
C GLY A 85 23.18 -33.35 -1.18
N ARG A 86 23.44 -34.06 -2.29
CA ARG A 86 24.48 -33.69 -3.25
C ARG A 86 24.12 -32.38 -3.93
N HIS A 87 25.13 -31.58 -4.26
CA HIS A 87 25.01 -30.36 -5.05
C HIS A 87 25.88 -30.47 -6.30
N ASP A 88 25.35 -30.15 -7.47
CA ASP A 88 26.12 -30.01 -8.71
C ASP A 88 25.76 -28.69 -9.41
N SER A 89 26.71 -28.14 -10.18
CA SER A 89 26.48 -27.00 -11.06
C SER A 89 26.43 -27.47 -12.51
N VAL A 90 25.34 -27.15 -13.20
CA VAL A 90 25.06 -27.57 -14.57
C VAL A 90 25.17 -26.36 -15.50
N PHE A 91 26.08 -26.42 -16.45
CA PHE A 91 26.15 -25.44 -17.54
C PHE A 91 25.00 -25.69 -18.51
N ILE A 92 24.30 -24.61 -18.85
CA ILE A 92 23.12 -24.66 -19.70
C ILE A 92 23.36 -23.92 -21.01
N LYS A 93 22.68 -24.39 -22.07
CA LYS A 93 22.71 -23.75 -23.38
C LYS A 93 21.97 -22.42 -23.34
N ASP A 94 22.34 -21.51 -24.23
CA ASP A 94 21.78 -20.15 -24.28
C ASP A 94 20.26 -20.14 -24.45
N GLU A 95 19.70 -21.06 -25.25
CA GLU A 95 18.23 -21.20 -25.41
C GLU A 95 17.51 -21.45 -24.06
N LEU A 96 18.14 -22.17 -23.12
CA LEU A 96 17.55 -22.40 -21.80
C LEU A 96 17.74 -21.18 -20.90
N LYS A 97 18.84 -20.44 -21.03
CA LYS A 97 19.05 -19.17 -20.31
C LYS A 97 17.99 -18.15 -20.68
N GLU A 98 17.73 -17.97 -21.97
CA GLU A 98 16.69 -17.07 -22.50
C GLU A 98 15.30 -17.47 -21.98
N LYS A 99 14.99 -18.77 -21.95
CA LYS A 99 13.73 -19.26 -21.38
C LYS A 99 13.60 -18.94 -19.89
N ILE A 100 14.66 -19.08 -19.12
CA ILE A 100 14.65 -18.76 -17.68
C ILE A 100 14.46 -17.26 -17.47
N GLN A 101 15.18 -16.42 -18.22
CA GLN A 101 15.04 -14.97 -18.16
C GLN A 101 13.61 -14.54 -18.49
N LYS A 102 13.02 -15.12 -19.54
CA LYS A 102 11.63 -14.87 -19.90
C LYS A 102 10.65 -15.26 -18.79
N VAL A 103 10.87 -16.38 -18.10
CA VAL A 103 10.04 -16.76 -16.94
C VAL A 103 10.13 -15.72 -15.82
N PHE A 104 11.30 -15.11 -15.59
CA PHE A 104 11.40 -14.02 -14.62
C PHE A 104 10.63 -12.77 -15.04
N GLU A 105 10.66 -12.41 -16.33
CA GLU A 105 9.87 -11.30 -16.89
C GLU A 105 8.37 -11.55 -16.75
N ASP A 106 7.90 -12.69 -17.26
CA ASP A 106 6.49 -13.08 -17.23
C ASP A 106 5.96 -13.09 -15.78
N TYR A 107 6.75 -13.63 -14.85
CA TYR A 107 6.36 -13.67 -13.43
C TYR A 107 6.39 -12.28 -12.77
N ALA A 108 7.33 -11.40 -13.14
CA ALA A 108 7.33 -10.02 -12.65
C ALA A 108 6.06 -9.28 -13.08
N ASP A 109 5.60 -9.48 -14.32
CA ASP A 109 4.37 -8.87 -14.84
C ASP A 109 3.11 -9.41 -14.14
N GLU A 110 3.07 -10.71 -13.82
CA GLU A 110 2.00 -11.28 -12.98
C GLU A 110 1.95 -10.61 -11.60
N LEU A 111 3.10 -10.43 -10.94
CA LEU A 111 3.14 -9.77 -9.63
C LEU A 111 2.77 -8.28 -9.69
N LYS A 112 3.11 -7.58 -10.78
CA LYS A 112 2.66 -6.20 -11.02
C LYS A 112 1.14 -6.11 -11.19
N ALA A 113 0.53 -7.09 -11.87
CA ALA A 113 -0.92 -7.17 -11.99
C ALA A 113 -1.57 -7.37 -10.61
N GLU A 114 -1.01 -8.24 -9.76
CA GLU A 114 -1.48 -8.45 -8.39
C GLU A 114 -1.35 -7.19 -7.52
N LEU A 115 -0.24 -6.44 -7.66
CA LEU A 115 -0.07 -5.14 -6.98
C LEU A 115 -1.15 -4.13 -7.38
N LYS A 116 -1.52 -4.11 -8.66
CA LYS A 116 -2.57 -3.24 -9.17
C LYS A 116 -3.95 -3.61 -8.59
N GLU A 117 -4.25 -4.90 -8.45
CA GLU A 117 -5.48 -5.36 -7.77
C GLU A 117 -5.54 -4.93 -6.30
N LEU A 118 -4.37 -4.83 -5.66
CA LEU A 118 -4.19 -4.33 -4.31
C LEU A 118 -4.23 -2.78 -4.21
N GLY A 119 -4.38 -2.07 -5.33
CA GLY A 119 -4.39 -0.60 -5.39
C GLY A 119 -3.02 0.04 -5.24
N VAL A 120 -1.95 -0.72 -5.52
CA VAL A 120 -0.56 -0.25 -5.51
C VAL A 120 -0.08 -0.11 -6.93
N ASP A 121 0.14 1.13 -7.36
CA ASP A 121 0.78 1.42 -8.64
C ASP A 121 2.29 1.19 -8.51
N TYR A 122 2.84 0.35 -9.41
CA TYR A 122 4.26 0.07 -9.55
C TYR A 122 4.74 0.65 -10.89
N GLU A 123 5.64 1.63 -10.84
CA GLU A 123 6.30 2.26 -12.00
C GLU A 123 7.59 1.52 -12.41
#